data_AF-A0A9E1QCL3-F1
#
_entry.id   AF-A0A9E1QCL3-F1
#
_cell.length_a   1.000
_cell.length_b   1.000
_cell.length_c   1.000
_cell.angle_alpha   90.00
_cell.angle_beta   90.00
_cell.angle_gamma   90.00
#
_symmetry.space_group_name_H-M   'P 1'
#
loop_
_entity.id
_entity.type
_entity.pdbx_description
1 polymer ?
#
loop_
_entity_poly.entity_id
_entity_poly.type
_entity_poly.pdbx_seq_one_letter_code
_entity_poly.pdbx_strand_id
1 'polypeptide(L)' 'SMITNFHSPKSTLMMMAAAFAGYDFLMEAYKVAVKEEYKFHTYGDAMLII' A
#
# COMPACT_ATOMS: atom_id res chain seq x y z
N SER A 1 -5.48 9.95 9.19
CA SER A 1 -5.15 8.52 9.12
C SER A 1 -6.01 7.84 8.07
N MET A 2 -5.49 6.79 7.42
CA MET A 2 -6.17 6.02 6.36
C MET A 2 -5.93 4.53 6.58
N ILE A 3 -6.97 3.70 6.43
CA ILE A 3 -6.86 2.24 6.38
C ILE A 3 -7.18 1.80 4.96
N THR A 4 -6.29 1.02 4.35
CA THR A 4 -6.48 0.53 2.98
C THR A 4 -5.68 -0.76 2.75
N ASN A 5 -6.00 -1.52 1.70
CA ASN A 5 -5.26 -2.74 1.37
C ASN A 5 -3.98 -2.43 0.57
N PHE A 6 -3.17 -3.45 0.33
CA PHE A 6 -2.12 -3.37 -0.69
C PHE A 6 -2.70 -3.53 -2.10
N HIS A 7 -2.72 -2.41 -2.84
CA HIS A 7 -3.27 -2.35 -4.20
C HIS A 7 -2.25 -2.67 -5.27
N SER A 8 -2.72 -3.19 -6.41
CA SER A 8 -1.86 -3.47 -7.57
C SER A 8 -1.10 -2.22 -8.07
N PRO A 9 0.10 -2.39 -8.64
CA PRO A 9 0.83 -1.30 -9.28
C PRO A 9 -0.02 -0.59 -10.34
N LYS A 10 0.08 0.74 -10.40
CA LYS A 10 -0.63 1.61 -11.36
C LYS A 10 -2.17 1.62 -11.22
N SER A 11 -2.72 1.10 -10.13
CA SER A 11 -4.15 1.26 -9.84
C SER A 11 -4.47 2.66 -9.31
N THR A 12 -5.71 3.11 -9.52
CA THR A 12 -6.19 4.40 -8.97
C THR A 12 -6.18 4.43 -7.44
N LEU A 13 -6.41 3.28 -6.79
CA LEU A 13 -6.32 3.15 -5.34
C LEU A 13 -4.89 3.27 -4.82
N MET A 14 -3.90 2.70 -5.54
CA MET A 14 -2.49 2.93 -5.24
C MET A 14 -2.12 4.40 -5.40
N MET A 15 -2.62 5.07 -6.46
CA MET A 15 -2.41 6.51 -6.66
C MET A 15 -3.01 7.34 -5.51
N MET A 16 -4.20 6.98 -5.02
CA MET A 16 -4.84 7.63 -3.87
C MET A 16 -4.01 7.46 -2.59
N ALA A 17 -3.55 6.24 -2.30
CA ALA A 17 -2.68 5.97 -1.16
C ALA A 17 -1.35 6.73 -1.27
N ALA A 18 -0.78 6.82 -2.47
CA ALA A 18 0.46 7.55 -2.74
C ALA A 18 0.28 9.06 -2.57
N ALA A 19 -0.86 9.62 -2.98
CA ALA A 19 -1.19 11.02 -2.75
C ALA A 19 -1.37 11.34 -1.25
N PHE A 20 -1.82 10.37 -0.45
CA PHE A 20 -2.00 10.54 0.99
C PHE A 20 -0.68 10.38 1.79
N ALA A 21 0.14 9.38 1.44
CA ALA A 21 1.33 9.01 2.22
C ALA A 21 2.66 9.49 1.62
N GLY A 22 2.66 10.00 0.39
CA GLY A 22 3.86 10.22 -0.41
C GLY A 22 4.26 8.97 -1.20
N TYR A 23 4.65 9.15 -2.47
CA TYR A 23 4.94 8.04 -3.38
C TYR A 23 6.15 7.21 -2.94
N ASP A 24 7.27 7.87 -2.63
CA ASP A 24 8.52 7.18 -2.27
C ASP A 24 8.35 6.39 -0.97
N PHE A 25 7.74 7.01 0.03
CA PHE A 25 7.44 6.37 1.32
C PHE A 25 6.50 5.16 1.16
N LEU A 26 5.43 5.31 0.37
CA LEU A 26 4.53 4.19 0.08
C LEU A 26 5.28 3.04 -0.64
N MET A 27 6.15 3.37 -1.60
CA MET A 27 6.91 2.36 -2.35
C MET A 27 7.93 1.62 -1.47
N GLU A 28 8.52 2.28 -0.49
CA GLU A 28 9.34 1.62 0.53
C GLU A 28 8.51 0.66 1.38
N ALA A 29 7.33 1.08 1.84
CA ALA A 29 6.41 0.21 2.58
C ALA A 29 5.99 -1.02 1.76
N TYR A 30 5.74 -0.86 0.45
CA TYR A 30 5.45 -1.96 -0.46
C TYR A 30 6.61 -2.95 -0.60
N LYS A 31 7.86 -2.46 -0.68
CA LYS A 31 9.06 -3.33 -0.71
C LYS A 31 9.19 -4.15 0.57
N VAL A 32 8.93 -3.55 1.72
CA VAL A 32 8.91 -4.25 3.02
C VAL A 32 7.79 -5.29 3.02
N ALA A 33 6.59 -4.93 2.58
CA ALA A 33 5.45 -5.84 2.52
C ALA A 33 5.73 -7.08 1.64
N VAL A 34 6.41 -6.91 0.50
CA VAL A 34 6.85 -8.03 -0.35
C VAL A 34 7.89 -8.89 0.35
N LYS A 35 8.89 -8.28 1.01
CA LYS A 35 9.95 -9.00 1.72
C LYS A 35 9.39 -9.84 2.88
N GLU A 36 8.39 -9.32 3.57
CA GLU A 36 7.74 -9.98 4.72
C GLU A 36 6.52 -10.83 4.30
N GLU A 37 6.35 -11.10 3.01
CA GLU A 37 5.33 -11.99 2.44
C GLU A 37 3.87 -11.61 2.80
N TYR A 38 3.57 -10.31 2.89
CA TYR A 38 2.21 -9.82 3.04
C TYR A 38 1.34 -10.24 1.87
N LYS A 39 0.05 -10.46 2.12
CA LYS A 39 -0.95 -10.77 1.11
C LYS A 39 -1.46 -9.49 0.48
N PHE A 40 -1.45 -9.43 -0.85
CA PHE A 40 -1.92 -8.26 -1.61
C PHE A 40 -3.38 -8.44 -2.05
N HIS A 41 -3.98 -7.37 -2.58
CA HIS A 41 -5.34 -7.29 -3.14
C HIS A 41 -6.49 -7.27 -2.12
N THR A 42 -7.71 -7.51 -2.61
CA THR A 42 -8.98 -7.30 -1.91
C THR A 42 -9.11 -8.09 -0.61
N TYR A 43 -8.56 -9.30 -0.55
CA TYR A 43 -8.61 -10.19 0.62
C TYR A 43 -7.24 -10.40 1.27
N GLY A 44 -6.31 -9.51 0.95
CA GLY A 44 -4.98 -9.51 1.54
C GLY A 44 -4.95 -8.79 2.89
N ASP A 45 -3.74 -8.47 3.31
CA ASP A 45 -3.49 -7.70 4.50
C ASP A 45 -3.82 -6.22 4.30
N ALA A 46 -4.05 -5.53 5.41
CA ALA A 46 -4.34 -4.11 5.44
C ALA A 46 -3.10 -3.30 5.86
N MET A 47 -3.07 -2.06 5.41
CA MET A 47 -2.10 -1.04 5.74
C MET A 47 -2.82 0.10 6.47
N LEU A 48 -2.26 0.52 7.61
CA LEU A 48 -2.69 1.70 8.34
C LEU A 48 -1.64 2.80 8.14
N ILE A 49 -2.08 3.95 7.60
CA ILE A 49 -1.25 5.13 7.36
C ILE A 49 -1.63 6.22 8.38
N ILE A 50 -0.66 6.70 9.15
CA ILE A 50 -0.82 7.69 10.23
C ILE A 50 0.09 8.88 10.06
#